data_AF-A0A932UKC4-F1
#
_entry.id   AF-A0A932UKC4-F1
#
_cell.length_a   1.000
_cell.length_b   1.000
_cell.length_c   1.000
_cell.angle_alpha   90.00
_cell.angle_beta   90.00
_cell.angle_gamma   90.00
#
_symmetry.space_group_name_H-M   'P 1'
#
loop_
_entity.id
_entity.type
_entity.pdbx_description
1 polymer ?
#
loop_
_entity_poly.entity_id
_entity_poly.type
_entity_poly.pdbx_seq_one_letter_code
_entity_poly.pdbx_strand_id
1 'polypeptide(L)'
;MLRTGCQWRYLPSDLPKWPSVYYYFRQWRDDGSWQHRMDRLREQDRVQVGRHPEPSAGILDSQSVKTTEQGASSALMRANR
;
A
#
# COMPACT_ATOMS: atom_id res chain seq x y z
N MET A 1 -19.89 2.91 -4.87
CA MET A 1 -18.65 3.51 -4.30
C MET A 1 -17.62 2.41 -4.11
N LEU A 2 -16.72 2.20 -5.08
CA LEU A 2 -15.51 1.39 -4.88
C LEU A 2 -14.35 2.17 -5.52
N ARG A 3 -14.04 3.34 -4.95
CA ARG A 3 -13.08 4.25 -5.57
C ARG A 3 -11.62 3.88 -5.26
N THR A 4 -11.32 3.02 -4.27
CA THR A 4 -9.93 2.63 -3.96
C THR A 4 -9.88 1.40 -3.06
N GLY A 5 -8.89 0.52 -3.27
CA GLY A 5 -8.40 -0.35 -2.20
C GLY A 5 -8.03 0.52 -1.00
N CYS A 6 -8.67 0.26 0.14
CA CYS A 6 -8.66 1.03 1.39
C CYS A 6 -7.54 2.09 1.49
N GLN A 7 -7.85 3.35 1.17
CA GLN A 7 -6.94 4.47 1.41
C GLN A 7 -6.59 4.54 2.89
N TRP A 8 -5.34 4.84 3.24
CA TRP A 8 -4.90 4.90 4.65
C TRP A 8 -5.84 5.71 5.55
N ARG A 9 -6.34 6.86 5.07
CA ARG A 9 -7.25 7.73 5.83
C ARG A 9 -8.67 7.18 6.01
N TYR A 10 -9.02 6.12 5.31
CA TYR A 10 -10.33 5.48 5.30
C TYR A 10 -10.29 4.05 5.88
N LEU A 11 -9.33 3.77 6.77
CA LEU A 11 -9.32 2.50 7.48
C LEU A 11 -10.61 2.31 8.28
N PRO A 12 -11.15 1.07 8.31
CA PRO A 12 -12.26 0.69 9.18
C PRO A 12 -12.05 1.11 10.63
N SER A 13 -13.15 1.48 11.31
CA SER A 13 -13.12 2.02 12.68
C SER A 13 -12.74 1.00 13.75
N ASP A 14 -12.84 -0.29 13.43
CA ASP A 14 -12.41 -1.43 14.25
C ASP A 14 -10.89 -1.65 14.23
N LEU A 15 -10.15 -0.94 13.38
CA LEU A 15 -8.69 -0.97 13.33
C LEU A 15 -8.06 0.21 14.08
N PRO A 16 -6.78 0.08 14.48
CA PRO A 16 -6.02 1.21 15.00
C PRO A 16 -5.99 2.38 14.01
N LYS A 17 -5.80 3.60 14.53
CA LYS A 17 -5.73 4.80 13.70
C LYS A 17 -4.63 4.64 12.64
N TRP A 18 -4.91 5.16 11.45
CA TRP A 18 -4.05 5.00 10.29
C TRP A 18 -2.58 5.40 10.47
N PRO A 19 -2.19 6.41 11.28
CA PRO A 19 -0.78 6.73 11.47
C PRO A 19 -0.01 5.58 12.12
N SER A 20 -0.63 4.89 13.10
CA SER A 20 -0.04 3.75 13.78
C SER A 20 0.09 2.55 12.84
N VAL A 21 -0.94 2.26 12.07
CA VAL A 21 -0.91 1.17 11.08
C VAL A 21 0.18 1.43 10.03
N TYR A 22 0.26 2.67 9.52
CA TYR A 22 1.25 3.06 8.54
C TYR A 22 2.67 3.05 9.10
N TYR A 23 2.86 3.40 10.38
CA TYR A 23 4.16 3.35 11.06
C TYR A 23 4.76 1.93 11.01
N TYR A 24 4.00 0.92 11.46
CA TYR A 24 4.46 -0.47 11.43
C TYR A 24 4.62 -0.99 10.00
N PHE A 25 3.68 -0.67 9.11
CA PHE A 25 3.80 -1.04 7.70
C PHE A 25 5.09 -0.49 7.08
N ARG A 26 5.43 0.79 7.32
CA ARG A 26 6.66 1.40 6.82
C ARG A 26 7.88 0.67 7.36
N GLN A 27 7.92 0.41 8.67
CA GLN A 27 9.04 -0.32 9.28
C GLN A 27 9.22 -1.71 8.63
N TRP A 28 8.16 -2.49 8.50
CA TRP A 28 8.22 -3.82 7.88
C TRP A 28 8.56 -3.81 6.40
N ARG A 29 8.14 -2.76 5.69
CA ARG A 29 8.52 -2.57 4.29
C ARG A 29 10.02 -2.32 4.19
N ASP A 30 10.55 -1.44 5.05
CA ASP A 30 11.93 -0.98 4.98
C ASP A 30 12.92 -2.05 5.50
N ASP A 31 12.52 -2.86 6.48
CA ASP A 31 13.31 -3.98 7.00
C ASP A 31 13.14 -5.31 6.22
N GLY A 32 12.28 -5.33 5.20
CA GLY A 32 12.03 -6.50 4.36
C GLY A 32 11.06 -7.55 4.93
N SER A 33 10.59 -7.39 6.17
CA SER A 33 9.64 -8.32 6.81
C SER A 33 8.33 -8.44 6.02
N TRP A 34 7.89 -7.34 5.42
CA TRP A 34 6.70 -7.32 4.57
C TRP A 34 6.83 -8.26 3.38
N GLN A 35 7.96 -8.18 2.66
CA GLN A 35 8.23 -9.02 1.50
C GLN A 35 8.31 -10.49 1.92
N HIS A 36 9.08 -10.79 2.96
CA HIS A 36 9.23 -12.15 3.46
C HIS A 36 7.88 -12.80 3.81
N ARG A 37 7.01 -12.07 4.53
CA ARG A 37 5.67 -12.58 4.88
C ARG A 37 4.81 -12.83 3.64
N MET A 38 4.85 -11.92 2.68
CA MET A 38 4.08 -12.06 1.45
C MET A 38 4.55 -13.25 0.61
N ASP A 39 5.85 -13.53 0.58
CA ASP A 39 6.39 -14.68 -0.15
C ASP A 39 5.91 -16.00 0.47
N ARG A 40 5.95 -16.12 1.80
CA ARG A 40 5.44 -17.30 2.50
C ARG A 40 3.94 -17.53 2.26
N LEU A 41 3.14 -16.46 2.26
CA LEU A 41 1.70 -16.57 1.97
C LEU A 41 1.44 -17.02 0.53
N ARG A 42 2.21 -16.52 -0.44
CA ARG A 42 2.11 -16.95 -1.85
C ARG A 42 2.50 -18.42 -2.03
N GLU A 43 3.59 -18.86 -1.39
CA GLU A 43 3.99 -20.27 -1.41
C GLU A 43 2.87 -21.17 -0.87
N GLN A 44 2.27 -20.79 0.27
CA GLN A 44 1.17 -21.55 0.88
C GLN A 44 -0.07 -21.63 -0.02
N ASP A 45 -0.48 -20.51 -0.60
CA ASP A 45 -1.61 -20.45 -1.55
C ASP A 45 -1.36 -21.35 -2.77
N ARG A 46 -0.14 -21.27 -3.35
CA ARG A 46 0.24 -22.10 -4.49
C ARG A 46 0.18 -23.58 -4.18
N VAL A 47 0.70 -24.00 -3.04
CA VAL A 47 0.63 -25.40 -2.59
C VAL A 47 -0.82 -25.83 -2.38
N GLN A 48 -1.66 -24.96 -1.78
CA GLN A 48 -3.07 -25.25 -1.55
C GLN A 48 -3.85 -25.50 -2.85
N VAL A 49 -3.49 -24.82 -3.94
CA VAL A 49 -4.09 -25.05 -5.27
C VAL A 49 -3.33 -26.09 -6.11
N GLY A 50 -2.46 -26.90 -5.50
CA GLY A 50 -1.75 -28.01 -6.14
C GLY A 50 -0.62 -27.58 -7.08
N ARG A 51 -0.07 -26.37 -6.90
CA ARG A 51 1.05 -25.85 -7.70
C ARG A 51 2.36 -25.90 -6.91
N HIS A 52 3.49 -25.89 -7.63
CA HIS A 52 4.81 -25.78 -7.03
C HIS A 52 4.96 -24.46 -6.23
N PRO A 53 5.57 -24.45 -5.03
CA PRO A 53 5.70 -23.25 -4.18
C PRO A 53 6.37 -22.10 -4.93
N GLU A 54 7.47 -22.38 -5.61
CA GLU A 54 8.15 -21.40 -6.46
C GLU A 54 7.44 -21.30 -7.83
N PRO A 55 7.18 -20.08 -8.32
CA PRO A 55 6.61 -19.88 -9.65
C PRO A 55 7.64 -20.16 -10.75
N SER A 56 7.18 -20.73 -11.87
CA SER A 56 8.01 -20.95 -13.06
C SER A 56 8.16 -19.71 -13.95
N ALA A 57 7.32 -18.68 -13.76
CA ALA A 57 7.34 -17.43 -14.50
C ALA A 57 6.92 -16.26 -13.60
N GLY A 58 7.52 -15.09 -13.81
CA GLY A 58 7.17 -13.83 -13.15
C GLY A 58 6.49 -12.87 -14.13
N ILE A 59 5.42 -12.20 -13.69
CA ILE A 59 4.74 -11.14 -14.44
C ILE A 59 5.18 -9.80 -13.84
N LEU A 60 5.73 -8.93 -14.67
CA LEU A 60 6.02 -7.54 -14.32
C LEU A 60 4.98 -6.65 -15.00
N ASP A 61 4.07 -6.09 -14.21
CA ASP A 61 3.05 -5.15 -14.67
C ASP A 61 3.22 -3.81 -13.94
N SER A 62 2.98 -2.71 -14.64
CA SER A 62 2.99 -1.37 -14.05
C SER A 62 1.61 -0.74 -14.22
N GLN A 63 0.96 -0.38 -13.11
CA GLN A 63 -0.31 0.34 -13.14
C GLN A 63 -0.11 1.75 -12.62
N SER A 64 -0.60 2.74 -13.38
CA SER A 64 -0.68 4.11 -12.89
C SER A 64 -2.01 4.32 -12.16
N VAL A 65 -1.95 4.91 -10.97
CA VAL A 65 -3.14 5.34 -10.24
C VAL A 65 -3.26 6.85 -10.39
N LYS A 66 -4.38 7.33 -10.95
CA LYS A 66 -4.67 8.75 -11.02
C LYS A 66 -4.81 9.31 -9.61
N THR A 67 -3.83 10.09 -9.18
CA THR A 67 -3.93 10.89 -7.96
C THR A 67 -4.84 12.08 -8.24
N THR A 68 -5.52 12.58 -7.20
CA THR A 68 -6.22 13.88 -7.32
C THR A 68 -5.14 14.97 -7.17
N GLU A 69 -5.11 15.98 -8.05
CA GLU A 69 -4.28 17.16 -7.83
C GLU A 69 -4.62 17.76 -6.46
N GLN A 70 -3.65 17.80 -5.55
CA GLN A 70 -3.68 18.79 -4.47
C GLN A 70 -3.11 20.07 -5.08
N GLY A 71 -3.98 20.86 -5.72
CA GLY A 71 -3.68 22.26 -5.98
C GLY A 71 -3.42 22.93 -4.64
N ALA A 72 -2.18 23.34 -4.40
CA ALA A 72 -1.91 24.35 -3.38
C ALA A 72 -2.78 25.55 -3.76
N SER A 73 -3.76 25.89 -2.91
CA SER A 73 -4.40 27.20 -3.03
C SER A 73 -3.31 28.25 -2.85
N SER A 74 -2.87 28.77 -3.99
CA SER A 74 -2.17 30.04 -4.09
C SER A 74 -3.14 31.11 -3.55
N ALA A 75 -3.05 31.40 -2.26
CA ALA A 75 -3.83 32.44 -1.63
C ALA A 75 -3.07 33.01 -0.42
N LEU A 76 -2.38 34.12 -0.69
CA LEU A 76 -2.15 35.26 0.19
C LEU A 76 -1.22 35.05 1.40
N MET A 77 0.07 35.32 1.20
CA MET A 77 0.85 36.05 2.21
C MET A 77 1.40 37.32 1.58
N ARG A 78 1.01 38.45 2.19
CA ARG A 78 1.13 39.82 1.73
C ARG A 78 2.58 40.25 1.52
N ALA A 79 2.79 41.07 0.50
CA ALA A 79 3.94 41.97 0.40
C ALA A 79 3.93 42.92 1.61
N ASN A 80 5.00 42.93 2.40
CA ASN A 80 5.33 44.05 3.27
C ASN A 80 6.40 44.89 2.56
N ARG A 81 6.17 46.21 2.61
CA ARG A 81 7.04 47.28 2.13
C ARG A 81 8.43 47.22 2.73
#